data_AF-A0A529SSX4-F1
#
_entry.id   AF-A0A529SSX4-F1
#
_cell.length_a   1.000
_cell.length_b   1.000
_cell.length_c   1.000
_cell.angle_alpha   90.00
_cell.angle_beta   90.00
_cell.angle_gamma   90.00
#
_symmetry.space_group_name_H-M   'P 1'
#
loop_
_entity.id
_entity.type
_entity.pdbx_description
1 polymer ?
#
loop_
_entity_poly.entity_id
_entity_poly.type
_entity_poly.pdbx_seq_one_letter_code
_entity_poly.pdbx_strand_id
1 'polypeptide(L)' 'MDIHEYQAKELLARHGVHVPRGGLAYSPEQATYRAREIGGSKWVLKAQVHSGARGKAGGIKLCSNDEEISNAAEAM' A
#
# COMPACT_ATOMS: atom_id res chain seq x y z
N MET A 1 17.49 13.89 -1.08
CA MET A 1 16.19 13.77 -1.79
C MET A 1 15.68 12.40 -1.48
N ASP A 2 14.51 12.32 -0.86
CA ASP A 2 13.89 11.04 -0.48
C ASP A 2 12.89 10.59 -1.54
N ILE A 3 12.60 9.29 -1.56
CA ILE A 3 11.60 8.67 -2.44
C ILE A 3 10.58 7.89 -1.60
N HIS A 4 9.38 7.73 -2.14
CA HIS A 4 8.33 6.94 -1.50
C HIS A 4 8.66 5.43 -1.51
N GLU A 5 8.00 4.67 -0.61
CA GLU A 5 8.17 3.22 -0.52
C GLU A 5 7.86 2.52 -1.85
N TYR A 6 6.82 2.95 -2.58
CA TYR A 6 6.47 2.35 -3.87
C TYR A 6 7.56 2.55 -4.93
N GLN A 7 8.20 3.74 -4.97
CA GLN A 7 9.27 4.06 -5.91
C GLN A 7 10.52 3.24 -5.61
N ALA A 8 10.86 3.11 -4.33
CA ALA A 8 11.98 2.26 -3.91
C ALA A 8 11.75 0.80 -4.30
N LYS A 9 10.54 0.27 -4.10
CA LYS A 9 10.18 -1.09 -4.50
C LYS A 9 10.26 -1.29 -6.01
N GLU A 10 9.78 -0.33 -6.80
CA GLU A 10 9.86 -0.40 -8.26
C GLU A 10 11.31 -0.42 -8.74
N LEU A 11 12.16 0.45 -8.17
CA LEU A 11 13.59 0.47 -8.48
C LEU A 11 14.26 -0.87 -8.14
N LEU A 12 14.01 -1.40 -6.94
CA LEU A 12 14.55 -2.69 -6.50
C LEU A 12 14.10 -3.84 -7.42
N ALA A 13 12.82 -3.86 -7.79
CA ALA A 13 12.27 -4.88 -8.69
C ALA A 13 12.93 -4.85 -10.08
N ARG A 14 13.20 -3.66 -10.64
CA ARG A 14 13.93 -3.49 -11.92
C ARG A 14 15.34 -4.09 -11.88
N HIS A 15 15.93 -4.21 -10.69
CA HIS A 15 17.24 -4.83 -10.47
C HIS A 15 17.15 -6.30 -9.98
N GLY A 16 15.99 -6.94 -10.11
CA GLY A 16 15.81 -8.36 -9.80
C GLY A 16 15.64 -8.69 -8.31
N VAL A 17 15.53 -7.68 -7.44
CA VAL A 17 15.24 -7.90 -6.02
C VAL A 17 13.77 -8.27 -5.86
N HIS A 18 13.49 -9.39 -5.19
CA HIS A 18 12.12 -9.82 -4.92
C HIS A 18 11.43 -8.84 -3.96
N VAL A 19 10.32 -8.24 -4.41
CA VAL A 19 9.48 -7.35 -3.60
C VAL A 19 8.04 -7.88 -3.56
N PRO A 20 7.30 -7.68 -2.46
CA PRO A 20 5.90 -8.06 -2.41
C PRO A 20 5.08 -7.35 -3.49
N ARG A 21 4.12 -8.07 -4.10
CA ARG A 21 3.15 -7.48 -5.03
C ARG A 21 2.37 -6.35 -4.34
N GLY A 22 2.17 -5.26 -5.06
CA GLY A 22 1.51 -4.06 -4.53
C GLY A 22 1.25 -3.06 -5.65
N GLY A 23 0.62 -1.95 -5.30
CA GLY A 23 0.35 -0.86 -6.23
C GLY A 23 0.05 0.43 -5.49
N LEU A 24 0.18 1.56 -6.20
CA LEU A 24 -0.25 2.86 -5.70
C LEU A 24 -1.76 3.02 -5.95
N ALA A 25 -2.42 3.67 -5.01
CA ALA A 25 -3.83 4.05 -5.08
C ALA A 25 -3.97 5.49 -4.57
N TYR A 26 -4.75 6.29 -5.29
CA TYR A 26 -5.04 7.70 -4.95
C TYR A 26 -6.46 7.91 -4.41
N SER A 27 -7.27 6.84 -4.34
CA SER A 27 -8.62 6.87 -3.80
C SER A 27 -9.00 5.50 -3.21
N PRO A 28 -10.05 5.42 -2.38
CA PRO A 28 -10.57 4.16 -1.86
C PRO A 28 -10.98 3.16 -2.96
N GLU A 29 -11.58 3.65 -4.06
CA GLU A 29 -11.98 2.84 -5.20
C GLU A 29 -10.75 2.25 -5.91
N GLN A 30 -9.68 3.04 -6.04
CA GLN A 30 -8.44 2.51 -6.58
C GLN A 30 -7.81 1.49 -5.62
N ALA A 31 -7.84 1.71 -4.31
CA ALA A 31 -7.27 0.79 -3.33
C ALA A 31 -7.96 -0.58 -3.36
N THR A 32 -9.30 -0.59 -3.41
CA THR A 32 -10.10 -1.82 -3.53
C THR A 32 -9.85 -2.52 -4.87
N TYR A 33 -9.80 -1.78 -5.98
CA TYR A 33 -9.44 -2.35 -7.28
C TYR A 33 -8.05 -3.00 -7.27
N ARG A 34 -7.04 -2.32 -6.72
CA ARG A 34 -5.66 -2.86 -6.59
C ARG A 34 -5.62 -4.12 -5.75
N ALA A 35 -6.34 -4.17 -4.63
CA ALA A 35 -6.40 -5.35 -3.78
C ALA A 35 -6.96 -6.57 -4.55
N ARG A 36 -8.01 -6.37 -5.35
CA ARG A 36 -8.58 -7.40 -6.24
C ARG A 36 -7.58 -7.85 -7.31
N GLU A 37 -6.84 -6.95 -7.94
CA GLU A 37 -5.78 -7.30 -8.91
C GLU A 37 -4.63 -8.11 -8.27
N ILE A 38 -4.26 -7.78 -7.04
CA ILE A 38 -3.25 -8.51 -6.28
C ILE A 38 -3.77 -9.92 -5.93
N GLY A 39 -5.04 -10.03 -5.58
CA GLY A 39 -5.67 -11.25 -5.08
C GLY A 39 -5.20 -11.61 -3.68
N GLY A 40 -5.70 -12.74 -3.15
CA GLY A 40 -5.43 -13.20 -1.79
C GLY A 40 -6.59 -12.93 -0.84
N SER A 41 -6.33 -13.04 0.47
CA SER A 41 -7.34 -12.91 1.53
C SER A 41 -7.07 -11.77 2.51
N LYS A 42 -5.88 -11.15 2.46
CA LYS A 42 -5.49 -10.00 3.30
C LYS A 42 -4.52 -9.09 2.56
N TRP A 43 -4.60 -7.79 2.85
CA TRP A 43 -3.77 -6.75 2.25
C TRP A 43 -3.29 -5.77 3.31
N VAL A 44 -2.14 -5.16 3.07
CA VAL A 44 -1.61 -4.11 3.95
C VAL A 44 -1.66 -2.78 3.21
N LEU A 45 -2.52 -1.88 3.68
CA LEU A 45 -2.55 -0.49 3.23
C LEU A 45 -1.48 0.29 3.98
N LYS A 46 -0.72 1.11 3.25
CA LYS A 46 0.39 1.90 3.80
C LYS A 46 0.37 3.31 3.23
N ALA A 47 0.18 4.31 4.08
CA ALA A 47 0.35 5.71 3.73
C ALA A 47 1.72 5.96 3.08
N GLN A 48 1.73 6.69 1.97
CA GLN A 48 2.94 7.03 1.22
C GLN A 48 3.43 8.42 1.62
N VAL A 49 4.37 8.47 2.56
CA VAL A 49 5.03 9.71 3.02
C VAL A 49 6.55 9.47 3.13
N HIS A 50 7.35 10.53 3.02
CA HIS A 50 8.81 10.48 3.18
C HIS A 50 9.25 10.43 4.66
N SER A 51 8.46 9.76 5.51
CA SER A 51 8.70 9.66 6.95
C SER A 51 8.50 8.24 7.45
N GLY A 52 9.30 7.87 8.46
CA GLY A 52 9.16 6.62 9.21
C GLY A 52 7.95 6.61 10.17
N ALA A 53 7.91 5.63 11.07
CA ALA A 53 6.92 5.51 12.16
C ALA A 53 5.43 5.44 11.75
N ARG A 54 5.11 5.28 10.46
CA ARG A 54 3.75 5.15 9.93
C ARG A 54 2.87 4.14 10.66
N GLY A 55 3.44 3.00 11.08
CA GLY A 55 2.70 1.99 11.85
C GLY A 55 2.22 2.51 13.21
N LYS A 56 3.07 3.25 13.94
CA LYS A 56 2.68 3.86 15.23
C LYS A 56 1.68 5.01 15.04
N ALA A 57 1.79 5.74 13.94
CA ALA A 57 0.88 6.82 13.58
C ALA A 57 -0.45 6.34 12.96
N GLY A 58 -0.66 5.02 12.81
CA GLY A 58 -1.88 4.46 12.23
C GLY A 58 -1.94 4.45 10.70
N GLY A 59 -0.91 4.94 10.00
CA GLY A 59 -0.80 4.92 8.53
C GLY A 59 -0.40 3.56 7.95
N ILE A 60 -0.49 2.47 8.72
CA ILE A 60 -0.38 1.09 8.23
C ILE A 60 -1.58 0.30 8.77
N LYS A 61 -2.39 -0.27 7.88
CA LYS A 61 -3.60 -1.03 8.22
C LYS A 61 -3.59 -2.39 7.52
N LEU A 62 -3.93 -3.45 8.26
CA LEU A 62 -4.19 -4.78 7.70
C LEU A 62 -5.68 -4.88 7.45
N CYS A 63 -6.06 -5.19 6.21
CA CYS A 63 -7.44 -5.30 5.77
C CYS A 63 -7.69 -6.70 5.19
N SER A 64 -8.88 -7.25 5.40
CA SER A 64 -9.25 -8.61 4.96
C SER A 64 -10.44 -8.64 3.99
N ASN A 65 -11.04 -7.49 3.68
CA ASN A 65 -12.15 -7.34 2.75
C ASN A 65 -12.17 -5.92 2.14
N ASP A 66 -13.00 -5.73 1.11
CA ASP A 66 -13.10 -4.46 0.37
C ASP A 66 -13.59 -3.28 1.23
N GLU A 67 -14.48 -3.52 2.20
CA GLU A 67 -15.00 -2.48 3.10
C GLU A 67 -13.88 -1.96 4.02
N GLU A 68 -13.11 -2.85 4.64
CA GLU A 68 -11.94 -2.49 5.45
C GLU A 68 -10.88 -1.74 4.63
N ILE A 69 -10.68 -2.11 3.36
CA ILE A 69 -9.77 -1.42 2.45
C ILE A 69 -10.27 0.00 2.18
N SER A 70 -11.54 0.13 1.80
CA SER A 70 -12.15 1.43 1.45
C SER A 70 -12.13 2.38 2.65
N ASN A 71 -12.57 1.91 3.82
CA ASN A 71 -12.59 2.71 5.05
C ASN A 71 -11.18 3.11 5.50
N ALA A 72 -10.21 2.21 5.37
CA ALA A 72 -8.82 2.52 5.72
C ALA A 72 -8.19 3.52 4.75
N ALA A 73 -8.54 3.50 3.47
CA ALA A 73 -8.05 4.45 2.47
C ALA A 73 -8.68 5.84 2.63
N GLU A 74 -9.97 5.92 2.96
CA GLU A 74 -10.68 7.18 3.24
C GLU A 74 -10.11 7.91 4.47
N ALA A 75 -9.63 7.14 5.45
CA ALA A 75 -9.06 7.66 6.70
C ALA A 75 -7.56 8.00 6.62
N MET A 76 -6.91 7.87 5.45
CA MET A 76 -5.47 8.06 5.25
C MET A 76 -5.09 9.33 4.49
#